data_AF-A0A3D3W5T0-F1
#
_entry.id   AF-A0A3D3W5T0-F1
#
_cell.length_a   1.000
_cell.length_b   1.000
_cell.length_c   1.000
_cell.angle_alpha   90.00
_cell.angle_beta   90.00
_cell.angle_gamma   90.00
#
_symmetry.space_group_name_H-M   'P 1'
#
loop_
_entity.id
_entity.type
_entity.pdbx_description
1 polymer ?
#
loop_
_entity_poly.entity_id
_entity_poly.type
_entity_poly.pdbx_seq_one_letter_code
_entity_poly.pdbx_strand_id
1 'polypeptide(L)' 'DGPLPAWQHRQQLQALGPQQCQLTDTVEFQLPGGMLRFILTEERIRESLTTGMQYRYQTLQQMAESGALG' A
#
# COMPACT_ATOMS: atom_id res chain seq x y z
N ASP A 1 13.58 6.57 -4.84
CA ASP A 1 14.64 5.86 -4.11
C ASP A 1 14.30 5.73 -2.65
N GLY A 2 14.36 4.51 -2.13
CA GLY A 2 14.08 4.17 -0.74
C GLY A 2 15.08 3.12 -0.24
N PRO A 3 15.00 2.70 1.02
CA PRO A 3 15.96 1.78 1.62
C PRO A 3 15.80 0.32 1.13
N LEU A 4 14.73 0.03 0.37
CA LEU A 4 14.48 -1.29 -0.21
C LEU A 4 15.17 -1.37 -1.59
N PRO A 5 16.04 -2.37 -1.82
CA PRO A 5 16.74 -2.53 -3.10
C PRO A 5 15.80 -2.66 -4.30
N ALA A 6 14.66 -3.32 -4.10
CA ALA A 6 13.59 -3.40 -5.08
C ALA A 6 12.24 -3.29 -4.38
N TRP A 7 11.32 -2.56 -5.02
CA TRP A 7 9.98 -2.30 -4.56
C TRP A 7 9.05 -2.16 -5.77
N GLN A 8 7.99 -2.95 -5.83
CA GLN A 8 6.91 -2.79 -6.80
C GLN A 8 5.56 -2.82 -6.08
N HIS A 9 4.74 -1.82 -6.35
CA HIS A 9 3.36 -1.75 -5.89
C HIS A 9 2.45 -1.75 -7.11
N ARG A 10 1.51 -2.71 -7.14
CA ARG A 10 0.49 -2.83 -8.17
C ARG A 10 -0.88 -2.67 -7.54
N GLN A 11 -1.69 -1.81 -8.13
CA GLN A 11 -3.08 -1.60 -7.75
C GLN A 11 -3.98 -2.19 -8.82
N GLN A 12 -4.96 -2.98 -8.43
CA GLN A 12 -5.99 -3.51 -9.31
C GLN A 12 -7.35 -3.09 -8.78
N LEU A 13 -8.07 -2.31 -9.59
CA LEU A 13 -9.44 -1.92 -9.31
C LEU A 13 -10.39 -2.80 -10.11
N GLN A 14 -11.32 -3.46 -9.42
CA GLN A 14 -12.36 -4.28 -10.02
C GLN A 14 -13.73 -3.70 -9.69
N ALA A 15 -14.55 -3.40 -10.70
CA ALA A 15 -15.94 -3.04 -10.48
C ALA A 15 -16.72 -4.26 -9.98
N LEU A 16 -17.43 -4.12 -8.87
CA LEU A 16 -18.34 -5.14 -8.31
C LEU A 16 -19.81 -4.79 -8.56
N GLY A 17 -20.10 -3.57 -9.01
CA GLY A 17 -21.42 -3.08 -9.38
C GLY A 17 -21.39 -1.58 -9.71
N PRO A 18 -22.55 -0.96 -9.99
CA PRO A 18 -22.62 0.44 -10.42
C PRO A 18 -22.05 1.46 -9.41
N GLN A 19 -22.01 1.11 -8.13
CA GLN A 19 -21.53 1.99 -7.04
C GLN A 19 -20.58 1.25 -6.09
N GLN A 20 -20.03 0.12 -6.53
CA GLN A 20 -19.14 -0.69 -5.71
C GLN A 20 -17.95 -1.15 -6.54
N CYS A 21 -16.77 -1.04 -5.95
CA CYS A 21 -15.54 -1.58 -6.49
C CYS A 21 -14.71 -2.23 -5.39
N GLN A 22 -13.82 -3.11 -5.78
CA GLN A 22 -12.80 -3.69 -4.94
C GLN A 22 -11.44 -3.21 -5.44
N LEU A 23 -10.67 -2.59 -4.55
CA LEU A 23 -9.27 -2.27 -4.78
C LEU A 23 -8.41 -3.36 -4.13
N THR A 24 -7.54 -3.99 -4.92
CA THR A 24 -6.55 -4.96 -4.44
C THR A 24 -5.15 -4.42 -4.68
N ASP A 25 -4.35 -4.39 -3.62
CA ASP A 25 -2.95 -4.03 -3.69
C ASP A 25 -2.06 -5.27 -3.62
N THR A 26 -1.15 -5.38 -4.57
CA THR A 26 -0.05 -6.34 -4.52
C THR A 26 1.25 -5.59 -4.35
N VAL A 27 2.03 -6.00 -3.37
CA VAL A 27 3.28 -5.38 -3.00
C VAL A 27 4.37 -6.43 -3.01
N GLU A 28 5.39 -6.19 -3.82
CA GLU A 28 6.58 -7.02 -3.92
C GLU A 28 7.80 -6.20 -3.52
N PHE A 29 8.64 -6.74 -2.64
CA PHE A 29 9.85 -6.06 -2.22
C PHE A 29 10.98 -7.02 -1.88
N GLN A 30 12.20 -6.51 -1.96
CA GLN A 30 13.39 -7.20 -1.50
C GLN A 30 13.86 -6.62 -0.18
N LEU A 31 14.27 -7.50 0.73
CA LEU A 31 14.87 -7.09 1.99
C LEU A 31 16.24 -6.46 1.74
N PRO A 32 16.61 -5.41 2.49
CA PRO A 32 17.94 -4.84 2.39
C PRO A 32 18.99 -5.80 2.93
N GLY A 33 20.16 -5.81 2.29
CA GLY A 33 21.34 -6.52 2.78
C GLY A 33 22.09 -5.75 3.88
N GLY A 34 23.23 -6.30 4.31
CA GLY A 34 24.14 -5.62 5.24
C GLY A 34 23.51 -5.35 6.61
N MET A 35 23.95 -4.28 7.28
CA MET A 35 23.47 -3.95 8.63
C MET A 35 22.02 -3.46 8.67
N LEU A 36 21.47 -3.00 7.54
CA LEU A 36 20.11 -2.49 7.46
C LEU A 36 19.05 -3.57 7.76
N ARG A 37 19.34 -4.85 7.49
CA ARG A 37 18.43 -5.98 7.81
C ARG A 37 18.07 -6.10 9.29
N PHE A 38 18.91 -5.57 10.19
CA PHE A 38 18.66 -5.62 11.63
C PHE A 38 17.67 -4.55 12.10
N ILE A 39 17.45 -3.51 11.30
CA ILE A 39 16.53 -2.41 11.59
C ILE A 39 15.26 -2.56 10.74
N LEU A 40 15.44 -2.87 9.45
CA LEU A 40 14.40 -3.07 8.46
C LEU A 40 14.13 -4.56 8.30
N THR A 41 13.50 -5.14 9.32
CA THR A 41 12.99 -6.52 9.24
C THR A 41 11.79 -6.57 8.31
N GLU A 42 11.49 -7.76 7.77
CA GLU A 42 10.29 -7.94 6.93
C GLU A 42 9.02 -7.51 7.64
N GLU A 43 8.89 -7.85 8.92
CA GLU A 43 7.76 -7.46 9.78
C GLU A 43 7.62 -5.94 9.85
N ARG A 44 8.71 -5.21 10.15
CA ARG A 44 8.69 -3.74 10.23
C ARG A 44 8.34 -3.10 8.90
N ILE A 45 8.85 -3.65 7.80
CA ILE A 45 8.52 -3.19 6.45
C ILE A 45 7.02 -3.42 6.20
N ARG A 46 6.50 -4.62 6.49
CA ARG A 46 5.09 -4.98 6.32
C ARG A 46 4.17 -4.10 7.16
N GLU A 47 4.50 -3.86 8.42
CA GLU A 47 3.76 -2.97 9.32
C GLU A 47 3.72 -1.54 8.78
N SER A 48 4.87 -0.99 8.39
CA SER A 48 4.96 0.36 7.84
C SER A 48 4.12 0.52 6.57
N LEU A 49 4.20 -0.45 5.67
CA LEU A 49 3.43 -0.46 4.43
C LEU A 49 1.93 -0.58 4.71
N THR A 50 1.54 -1.52 5.58
CA THR A 50 0.12 -1.74 5.92
C THR A 50 -0.48 -0.49 6.55
N THR A 51 0.23 0.14 7.49
CA THR A 51 -0.22 1.36 8.18
C THR A 51 -0.37 2.53 7.21
N GLY A 52 0.63 2.75 6.35
CA GLY A 52 0.57 3.81 5.34
C GLY A 52 -0.56 3.59 4.33
N MET A 53 -0.75 2.35 3.87
CA MET A 53 -1.84 1.97 2.96
C MET A 53 -3.21 2.17 3.60
N GLN A 54 -3.41 1.70 4.83
CA GLN A 54 -4.65 1.87 5.58
C GLN A 54 -5.03 3.34 5.71
N TYR A 55 -4.08 4.21 6.07
CA TYR A 55 -4.33 5.65 6.15
C TYR A 55 -4.81 6.22 4.81
N ARG A 56 -4.09 5.90 3.71
CA ARG A 56 -4.47 6.35 2.36
C ARG A 56 -5.87 5.88 1.98
N TYR A 57 -6.25 4.66 2.32
CA TYR A 57 -7.56 4.11 1.97
C TYR A 57 -8.70 4.66 2.82
N GLN A 58 -8.45 4.95 4.10
CA GLN A 58 -9.43 5.66 4.92
C GLN A 58 -9.71 7.05 4.33
N THR A 59 -8.67 7.80 3.94
CA THR A 59 -8.84 9.10 3.27
C THR A 59 -9.53 8.95 1.92
N LEU A 60 -9.13 7.98 1.10
CA LEU A 60 -9.74 7.75 -0.21
C LEU A 60 -11.23 7.41 -0.09
N GLN A 61 -11.59 6.57 0.88
CA GLN A 61 -12.97 6.21 1.16
C GLN A 61 -13.79 7.44 1.58
N GLN A 62 -13.26 8.28 2.47
CA GLN A 62 -13.91 9.53 2.87
C GLN A 62 -14.11 10.48 1.67
N MET A 63 -13.13 10.57 0.78
CA MET A 63 -13.25 11.36 -0.45
C MET A 63 -14.31 10.79 -1.39
N ALA A 64 -14.39 9.46 -1.52
CA ALA A 64 -15.41 8.79 -2.32
C ALA A 64 -16.82 9.06 -1.80
N GLU A 65 -17.01 8.90 -0.49
CA GLU A 65 -18.30 9.09 0.18
C GLU A 65 -18.76 10.55 0.17
N SER A 66 -17.83 11.50 0.24
CA SER A 66 -18.12 12.94 0.16
C SER A 66 -18.28 13.48 -1.26
N GLY A 67 -18.05 12.66 -2.29
CA GLY A 67 -18.07 13.10 -3.69
C GLY A 67 -16.89 14.00 -4.07
N ALA A 68 -15.82 14.01 -3.28
CA ALA A 68 -14.60 14.78 -3.52
C ALA A 68 -13.62 14.07 -4.49
N LEU A 69 -13.99 12.90 -5.02
CA LEU A 69 -13.32 12.27 -6.17
C LEU A 69 -13.78 12.99 -7.45
N GLY A 70 -13.18 14.16 -7.71
CA GLY A 70 -13.39 14.96 -8.92
C GLY A 70 -12.36 14.65 -10.00
#